data_AF-A0A7C5GCC1-F1
#
_entry.id   AF-A0A7C5GCC1-F1
#
_cell.length_a   1.000
_cell.length_b   1.000
_cell.length_c   1.000
_cell.angle_alpha   90.00
_cell.angle_beta   90.00
_cell.angle_gamma   90.00
#
_symmetry.space_group_name_H-M   'P 1'
#
loop_
_entity.id
_entity.type
_entity.pdbx_description
1 polymer ?
#
loop_
_entity_poly.entity_id
_entity_poly.type
_entity_poly.pdbx_seq_one_letter_code
_entity_poly.pdbx_strand_id
1 'polypeptide(L)' 'MTALIIGIAAILFAVLAVLPAGFGWWQDVLLFLRGAIPVMALFIGLIAVFIGIADIKDRIEAKREEEEERKAEENSKKE' A
#
# COMPACT_ATOMS: atom_id res chain seq x y z
N MET A 1 -2.61 7.49 -35.08
CA MET A 1 -1.41 6.60 -35.12
C MET A 1 -0.20 7.24 -34.45
N THR A 2 -0.03 8.56 -34.53
CA THR A 2 1.09 9.32 -33.96
C THR A 2 1.31 9.10 -32.46
N ALA A 3 0.25 9.11 -31.64
CA ALA A 3 0.35 8.87 -30.19
C ALA A 3 0.87 7.46 -29.84
N LEU A 4 0.48 6.45 -30.62
CA LEU A 4 0.87 5.06 -30.41
C LEU A 4 2.35 4.84 -30.80
N ILE A 5 2.81 5.51 -31.86
CA ILE A 5 4.22 5.52 -32.28
C ILE A 5 5.09 6.24 -31.24
N ILE A 6 4.65 7.40 -30.74
CA ILE A 6 5.35 8.14 -29.68
C ILE A 6 5.42 7.31 -28.39
N GLY A 7 4.33 6.64 -28.02
CA GLY A 7 4.29 5.76 -26.86
C GLY A 7 5.29 4.61 -26.97
N ILE A 8 5.34 3.93 -28.12
CA ILE A 8 6.30 2.84 -28.36
C ILE A 8 7.74 3.35 -28.36
N ALA A 9 8.01 4.51 -28.98
CA ALA A 9 9.33 5.13 -28.98
C ALA A 9 9.79 5.51 -27.56
N ALA A 10 8.88 6.02 -26.73
CA ALA A 10 9.15 6.34 -25.33
C ALA A 10 9.43 5.09 -24.50
N ILE A 11 8.71 3.99 -24.73
CA ILE A 11 8.97 2.70 -24.04
C ILE A 11 10.34 2.15 -24.44
N LEU A 12 10.68 2.13 -25.73
CA LEU A 12 11.99 1.68 -26.20
C LEU A 12 13.12 2.54 -25.63
N PHE A 13 12.93 3.86 -25.59
CA PHE A 13 13.88 4.77 -24.97
C PHE A 13 14.04 4.52 -23.47
N ALA A 14 12.95 4.31 -22.74
CA ALA A 14 12.98 3.97 -21.32
C ALA A 14 13.75 2.66 -21.08
N VAL A 15 13.50 1.62 -21.88
CA VAL A 15 14.21 0.34 -21.78
C VAL A 15 15.71 0.50 -22.09
N LEU A 16 16.08 1.25 -23.12
CA LEU A 16 17.49 1.51 -23.47
C LEU A 16 18.22 2.41 -22.46
N ALA A 17 17.53 3.37 -21.85
CA ALA A 17 18.08 4.25 -20.82
C ALA A 17 18.33 3.51 -19.50
N VAL A 18 17.50 2.50 -19.21
CA VAL A 18 17.57 1.68 -18.00
C VAL A 18 18.57 0.51 -18.17
N LEU A 19 18.81 0.01 -19.38
CA LEU A 19 19.73 -1.12 -19.59
C LEU A 19 21.19 -0.75 -19.23
N PRO A 20 21.92 -1.58 -18.47
CA PRO A 20 23.30 -1.31 -18.05
C PRO A 20 24.32 -1.26 -19.21
N ALA A 21 23.93 -1.67 -20.43
CA ALA A 21 24.74 -1.58 -21.65
C ALA A 21 24.49 -0.29 -22.47
N GLY A 22 23.58 0.59 -22.03
CA GLY A 22 23.20 1.84 -22.71
C GLY A 22 23.89 3.11 -22.16
N PHE A 23 23.12 4.19 -22.01
CA PHE A 23 23.58 5.56 -21.66
C PHE A 23 24.15 5.73 -20.22
N GLY A 24 24.21 4.67 -19.41
CA GLY A 24 24.76 4.71 -18.05
C GLY A 24 23.82 5.27 -16.97
N TRP A 25 22.57 5.63 -17.32
CA TRP A 25 21.59 6.22 -16.40
C TRP A 25 20.98 5.24 -15.40
N TRP A 26 21.32 3.95 -15.47
CA TRP A 26 20.90 2.94 -14.51
C TRP A 26 21.22 3.35 -13.06
N GLN A 27 22.38 3.96 -12.81
CA GLN A 27 22.77 4.44 -11.48
C GLN A 27 21.89 5.60 -11.01
N ASP A 28 21.58 6.57 -11.88
CA ASP A 28 20.71 7.71 -11.57
C ASP A 28 19.26 7.27 -11.32
N VAL A 29 18.77 6.30 -12.10
CA VAL A 29 17.43 5.69 -11.92
C VAL A 29 17.37 4.95 -10.59
N LEU A 30 18.39 4.17 -10.24
CA LEU A 30 18.48 3.50 -8.94
C LEU A 30 18.55 4.50 -7.80
N LEU A 31 19.28 5.62 -7.96
CA LEU A 31 19.36 6.68 -6.95
C LEU A 31 17.99 7.35 -6.74
N PHE A 32 17.29 7.67 -7.83
CA PHE A 32 15.93 8.22 -7.79
C PHE A 32 14.95 7.24 -7.13
N LEU A 33 14.98 5.97 -7.53
CA LEU A 33 14.11 4.93 -6.96
C LEU A 33 14.41 4.73 -5.47
N ARG A 34 15.68 4.70 -5.07
CA ARG A 34 16.11 4.60 -3.67
C ARG A 34 15.69 5.82 -2.84
N GLY A 35 15.57 7.00 -3.44
CA GLY A 35 15.01 8.20 -2.81
C GLY A 35 13.48 8.21 -2.75
N ALA A 36 12.81 7.69 -3.79
CA ALA A 36 11.35 7.67 -3.90
C ALA A 36 10.69 6.60 -3.01
N ILE A 37 11.33 5.42 -2.88
CA ILE A 37 10.83 4.32 -2.04
C ILE A 37 10.56 4.75 -0.59
N PRO A 38 11.48 5.38 0.16
CA PRO A 38 11.24 5.75 1.55
C PRO A 38 10.14 6.81 1.68
N VAL A 39 10.03 7.73 0.73
CA VAL A 39 8.96 8.74 0.71
C VAL A 39 7.60 8.08 0.51
N MET A 40 7.46 7.19 -0.49
CA MET A 40 6.23 6.43 -0.71
C MET A 40 5.90 5.51 0.48
N ALA A 41 6.90 4.85 1.06
CA ALA A 41 6.73 3.99 2.23
C ALA A 41 6.23 4.79 3.45
N LEU A 42 6.68 6.02 3.63
CA LEU A 42 6.18 6.91 4.68
C LEU A 42 4.69 7.21 4.50
N PHE A 43 4.28 7.60 3.28
CA PHE A 43 2.88 7.92 2.99
C PHE A 43 1.98 6.69 3.11
N ILE A 44 2.38 5.56 2.53
CA ILE A 44 1.63 4.29 2.63
C ILE A 44 1.57 3.84 4.09
N GLY A 45 2.68 3.94 4.84
CA GLY A 45 2.76 3.60 6.25
C GLY A 45 1.85 4.46 7.12
N LEU A 46 1.81 5.78 6.88
CA LEU A 46 0.89 6.69 7.57
C LEU A 46 -0.57 6.28 7.34
N ILE A 47 -0.95 6.04 6.09
CA ILE A 47 -2.31 5.60 5.74
C ILE A 47 -2.63 4.26 6.42
N ALA A 48 -1.70 3.31 6.39
CA ALA A 48 -1.87 2.00 7.02
C ALA A 48 -2.06 2.09 8.54
N VAL A 49 -1.37 3.01 9.23
CA VAL A 49 -1.55 3.24 10.67
C VAL A 49 -2.97 3.76 10.96
N PHE A 50 -3.48 4.71 10.18
CA PHE A 50 -4.84 5.22 10.37
C PHE A 50 -5.90 4.13 10.16
N ILE A 51 -5.75 3.32 9.10
CA ILE A 51 -6.66 2.19 8.84
C ILE A 51 -6.56 1.15 9.95
N GLY A 52 -5.34 0.79 10.37
CA GLY A 52 -5.13 -0.21 11.42
C GLY A 52 -5.70 0.20 12.77
N ILE A 53 -5.62 1.48 13.15
CA ILE A 53 -6.22 1.97 14.41
C ILE A 53 -7.75 1.88 14.34
N ALA A 54 -8.36 2.22 13.20
CA ALA A 54 -9.81 2.10 13.02
C ALA A 54 -10.26 0.63 13.08
N ASP A 55 -9.60 -0.25 12.33
CA ASP A 55 -9.88 -1.70 12.30
C ASP A 55 -9.75 -2.33 13.70
N ILE A 56 -8.70 -2.00 14.45
CA ILE A 56 -8.51 -2.51 15.82
C ILE A 56 -9.63 -2.06 16.75
N LYS A 57 -10.08 -0.80 16.66
CA LYS A 57 -11.17 -0.29 17.48
C LYS A 57 -12.49 -0.99 17.16
N ASP A 58 -12.84 -1.10 15.88
CA ASP A 58 -14.03 -1.81 15.42
C ASP A 58 -14.03 -3.28 15.87
N ARG A 59 -12.86 -3.94 15.81
CA ARG A 59 -12.73 -5.34 16.24
C ARG A 59 -12.86 -5.52 17.76
N ILE A 60 -12.41 -4.56 18.55
CA ILE A 60 -12.55 -4.59 20.02
C ILE A 60 -14.02 -4.36 20.41
N GLU A 61 -14.68 -3.43 19.74
CA GLU A 61 -16.09 -3.09 20.00
C GLU A 61 -17.02 -4.25 19.61
N ALA A 62 -16.81 -4.85 18.44
CA ALA A 62 -17.53 -6.05 18.02
C ALA A 62 -17.34 -7.22 19.00
N LYS A 63 -16.11 -7.44 19.48
CA LYS A 63 -15.84 -8.47 20.50
C LYS A 63 -16.55 -8.20 21.82
N ARG A 64 -16.73 -6.93 22.18
CA ARG A 64 -17.37 -6.53 23.42
C ARG A 64 -18.88 -6.70 23.35
N GLU A 65 -19.51 -6.34 22.22
CA GLU A 65 -20.92 -6.62 21.96
C GLU A 65 -21.19 -8.14 21.96
N GLU A 66 -20.36 -8.95 21.29
CA GLU A 66 -20.49 -10.41 21.31
C GLU A 66 -20.38 -10.99 22.74
N GLU A 67 -19.54 -10.42 23.61
CA GLU A 67 -19.43 -10.85 25.00
C GLU A 67 -20.62 -10.41 25.87
N GLU A 68 -21.16 -9.21 25.63
CA GLU A 68 -22.32 -8.70 26.34
C GLU A 68 -23.59 -9.47 25.96
N GLU A 69 -23.79 -9.80 24.68
CA GLU A 69 -24.90 -10.67 24.23
C GLU A 69 -24.81 -12.07 24.84
N ARG A 70 -23.63 -12.69 24.85
CA ARG A 70 -23.45 -14.03 25.43
C ARG A 70 -23.69 -14.05 26.94
N LYS A 71 -23.29 -13.00 27.65
CA LYS A 71 -23.55 -12.86 29.10
C LYS A 71 -25.04 -12.61 29.37
N ALA A 72 -25.73 -11.85 28.52
CA ALA A 72 -27.17 -11.62 28.62
C ALA A 72 -27.98 -12.91 28.37
N GLU A 73 -27.61 -13.70 27.37
CA GLU A 73 -28.24 -15.01 27.12
C GLU A 73 -28.00 -16.02 28.26
N GLU A 74 -26.79 -16.06 28.82
CA GLU A 74 -26.48 -16.96 29.95
C GLU A 74 -27.24 -16.58 31.23
N ASN A 75 -27.46 -15.30 31.49
CA ASN A 75 -28.26 -14.85 32.64
C ASN A 75 -29.75 -15.16 32.42
N SER A 76 -30.28 -14.96 31.21
CA SER A 76 -31.69 -15.27 30.88
C SER A 76 -32.01 -16.77 30.90
N LYS A 77 -31.01 -17.65 30.76
CA LYS A 77 -31.18 -19.11 30.84
C LYS A 77 -31.04 -19.69 32.25
N LYS A 78 -30.57 -18.89 33.21
CA LYS A 78 -30.36 -19.29 34.61
C LYS A 78 -31.47 -18.82 35.56
N GLU A 79 -32.29 -17.86 35.14
CA GLU A 79 -33.57 -17.48 35.78
C GLU A 79 -34.73 -18.37 35.28
#